data_AF-A0A1T5DWZ8-F1
#
_entry.id   AF-A0A1T5DWZ8-F1
#
_cell.length_a   1.000
_cell.length_b   1.000
_cell.length_c   1.000
_cell.angle_alpha   90.00
_cell.angle_beta   90.00
_cell.angle_gamma   90.00
#
_symmetry.space_group_name_H-M   'P 1'
#
loop_
_entity.id
_entity.type
_entity.pdbx_description
1 polymer ?
#
loop_
_entity_poly.entity_id
_entity_poly.type
_entity_poly.pdbx_seq_one_letter_code
_entity_poly.pdbx_strand_id
1 'polypeptide(L)' 'MEVLTIEVSDPKAKRLLDDLADLGLISIKEAKPAWNERWDDFSKTLPDVEDISEQDIFDEIAIVRSNRHGL' A
#
# COMPACT_ATOMS: atom_id res chain seq x y z
N MET A 1 22.16 -3.87 -21.74
CA MET A 1 22.15 -5.11 -20.93
C MET A 1 20.71 -5.59 -20.92
N GLU A 2 20.42 -6.67 -21.64
CA GLU A 2 19.06 -7.18 -21.79
C GLU A 2 18.66 -7.95 -20.52
N VAL A 3 17.42 -7.76 -20.07
CA VAL A 3 16.87 -8.42 -18.87
C VAL A 3 15.93 -9.53 -19.33
N LEU A 4 16.26 -10.77 -18.97
CA LEU A 4 15.43 -11.94 -19.25
C LEU A 4 14.51 -12.21 -18.05
N THR A 5 13.20 -12.18 -18.26
CA THR A 5 12.21 -12.57 -17.24
C THR A 5 11.91 -14.05 -17.39
N ILE A 6 12.11 -14.84 -16.33
CA ILE A 6 11.83 -16.28 -16.30
C ILE A 6 10.70 -16.52 -15.30
N GLU A 7 9.59 -17.09 -15.77
CA GLU A 7 8.53 -17.60 -14.90
C GLU A 7 8.85 -19.04 -14.48
N VAL A 8 8.81 -19.30 -13.17
CA VAL A 8 9.08 -20.62 -12.59
C VAL A 8 7.83 -21.11 -11.89
N SER A 9 7.18 -22.12 -12.47
CA SER A 9 5.95 -22.73 -11.93
C SER A 9 6.20 -23.94 -11.02
N ASP A 10 7.36 -24.59 -11.15
CA ASP A 10 7.71 -25.77 -10.32
C ASP A 10 8.22 -25.33 -8.93
N PRO A 11 7.59 -25.79 -7.83
CA PRO A 11 8.02 -25.47 -6.46
C PRO A 11 9.44 -25.93 -6.13
N LYS A 12 9.91 -27.05 -6.69
CA LYS A 12 11.28 -27.55 -6.48
C LYS A 12 12.30 -26.65 -7.15
N ALA A 13 11.99 -26.18 -8.36
CA ALA A 13 12.86 -25.24 -9.07
C ALA A 13 12.95 -23.90 -8.33
N LYS A 14 11.84 -23.43 -7.76
CA LYS A 14 11.83 -22.22 -6.92
C LYS A 14 12.76 -22.38 -5.70
N ARG A 15 12.65 -23.49 -4.98
CA ARG A 15 13.51 -23.78 -3.82
C ARG A 15 15.00 -23.80 -4.18
N LEU A 16 15.35 -24.36 -5.33
CA LEU A 16 16.73 -24.36 -5.82
C LEU A 16 17.25 -22.94 -6.09
N LEU A 17 16.41 -22.06 -6.65
CA LEU A 17 16.76 -20.65 -6.86
C LEU A 17 16.93 -19.90 -5.54
N ASP A 18 16.08 -20.17 -4.56
CA ASP A 18 16.19 -19.61 -3.21
C ASP A 18 17.52 -20.04 -2.56
N ASP A 19 17.87 -21.34 -2.63
CA ASP A 19 19.14 -21.86 -2.11
C ASP A 19 20.36 -21.20 -2.80
N LEU A 20 20.29 -20.97 -4.12
CA LEU A 20 21.36 -20.28 -4.87
C LEU A 20 21.48 -18.79 -4.48
N ALA A 21 20.36 -18.14 -4.17
CA ALA A 21 20.35 -16.77 -3.68
C ALA A 21 20.91 -16.67 -2.26
N ASP A 22 20.58 -17.61 -1.37
CA ASP A 22 21.11 -17.71 0.00
C ASP A 22 22.62 -17.91 0.03
N LEU A 23 23.16 -18.65 -0.94
CA LEU A 23 24.60 -18.81 -1.15
C LEU A 23 25.28 -17.56 -1.76
N GLY A 24 24.50 -16.53 -2.10
CA GLY A 24 25.01 -15.29 -2.69
C GLY A 24 25.47 -15.41 -4.15
N LEU A 25 25.08 -16.49 -4.85
CA LEU A 25 25.50 -16.75 -6.23
C LEU A 25 24.66 -15.97 -7.24
N ILE A 26 23.39 -15.71 -6.92
CA ILE A 26 22.46 -14.95 -7.74
C ILE A 26 21.71 -13.92 -6.88
N SER A 27 21.14 -12.90 -7.53
CA SER A 27 20.21 -11.96 -6.91
C SER A 27 18.87 -12.06 -7.60
N ILE A 28 17.83 -12.40 -6.84
CA ILE A 28 16.46 -12.48 -7.34
C ILE A 28 15.88 -11.06 -7.26
N LYS A 29 15.59 -10.46 -8.42
CA LYS A 29 14.84 -9.19 -8.46
C LYS A 29 13.37 -9.51 -8.26
N GLU A 30 12.86 -9.19 -7.07
CA GLU A 30 11.42 -9.23 -6.84
C GLU A 30 10.72 -8.27 -7.82
N ALA A 31 9.71 -8.79 -8.51
CA ALA A 31 8.80 -7.96 -9.27
C ALA A 31 8.02 -7.10 -8.27
N LYS A 32 8.54 -5.90 -7.97
CA LYS A 32 7.79 -4.95 -7.17
C LYS A 32 6.54 -4.58 -7.98
N PRO A 33 5.33 -4.70 -7.40
CA PRO A 33 4.12 -4.25 -8.08
C PRO A 33 4.29 -2.81 -8.53
N ALA A 34 3.74 -2.49 -9.69
CA ALA A 34 3.80 -1.15 -10.25
C ALA A 34 3.19 -0.16 -9.24
N TRP A 35 3.65 1.09 -9.25
CA TRP A 35 3.13 2.10 -8.30
C TRP A 35 1.60 2.21 -8.33
N ASN A 36 1.01 2.07 -9.52
CA ASN A 36 -0.43 2.09 -9.72
C ASN A 36 -1.15 0.95 -8.97
N GLU A 37 -0.58 -0.26 -8.96
CA GLU A 37 -1.15 -1.41 -8.25
C GLU A 37 -1.04 -1.21 -6.74
N ARG A 38 0.10 -0.70 -6.26
CA ARG A 38 0.28 -0.37 -4.83
C ARG A 38 -0.68 0.71 -4.36
N TRP A 39 -0.95 1.71 -5.22
CA TRP A 39 -1.89 2.78 -4.91
C TRP A 39 -3.33 2.28 -4.88
N ASP A 40 -3.71 1.40 -5.81
CA ASP A 40 -5.05 0.81 -5.85
C ASP A 40 -5.33 -0.08 -4.62
N ASP A 41 -4.34 -0.86 -4.17
CA ASP A 41 -4.48 -1.64 -2.94
C ASP A 41 -4.54 -0.74 -1.69
N PHE A 42 -3.76 0.34 -1.67
CA PHE A 42 -3.77 1.28 -0.55
C PHE A 42 -5.09 2.07 -0.48
N SER A 43 -5.60 2.58 -1.60
CA SER A 43 -6.83 3.38 -1.63
C SER A 43 -8.04 2.60 -1.11
N LYS A 44 -8.10 1.28 -1.35
CA LYS A 44 -9.13 0.38 -0.81
C LYS A 44 -9.10 0.22 0.71
N THR A 45 -7.98 0.54 1.36
CA THR A 45 -7.85 0.53 2.83
C THR A 45 -8.25 1.84 3.48
N LEU A 46 -8.43 2.90 2.68
CA LEU A 46 -8.89 4.18 3.20
C LEU A 46 -10.38 4.07 3.55
N PRO A 47 -10.82 4.66 4.66
CA PRO A 47 -12.24 4.79 4.96
C PRO A 47 -12.95 5.50 3.80
N ASP A 48 -14.18 5.09 3.50
CA ASP A 48 -15.05 5.91 2.67
C ASP A 48 -15.16 7.27 3.34
N VAL A 49 -14.68 8.30 2.64
CA VAL A 49 -14.87 9.68 3.08
C VAL A 49 -16.33 9.97 2.80
N GLU A 50 -17.18 9.90 3.83
CA GLU A 50 -18.51 10.48 3.73
C GLU A 50 -18.35 11.94 3.31
N ASP A 51 -19.19 12.40 2.37
CA ASP A 51 -19.22 13.81 1.96
C ASP A 51 -19.62 14.66 3.19
N ILE A 52 -18.61 15.14 3.92
CA ILE A 52 -18.81 16.10 5.00
C ILE A 52 -19.15 17.43 4.33
N SER A 53 -20.35 17.95 4.60
CA SER A 53 -20.74 19.25 4.07
C SER A 53 -20.00 20.37 4.81
N GLU A 54 -19.82 21.52 4.15
CA GLU A 54 -19.27 22.70 4.83
C GLU A 54 -20.08 23.08 6.08
N GLN A 55 -21.39 22.82 6.06
CA GLN A 55 -22.27 23.09 7.19
C GLN A 55 -21.93 22.21 8.41
N ASP A 56 -21.63 20.93 8.19
CA ASP A 56 -21.24 20.00 9.28
C ASP A 56 -19.95 20.47 9.96
N ILE A 57 -19.01 21.00 9.17
CA ILE A 57 -17.76 21.59 9.69
C ILE A 57 -18.06 22.83 10.54
N PHE A 58 -18.94 23.72 10.08
CA PHE A 58 -19.31 24.93 10.83
C PHE A 58 -20.05 24.60 12.13
N ASP A 59 -20.91 23.58 12.11
CA ASP A 59 -21.66 23.11 13.27
C ASP A 59 -20.71 22.52 14.33
N GLU A 60 -19.73 21.70 13.93
CA GLU A 60 -18.71 21.19 14.84
C GLU A 60 -17.88 22.32 15.46
N ILE A 61 -17.45 23.30 14.65
CA ILE A 61 -16.71 24.48 15.14
C ILE A 61 -17.56 25.27 16.14
N ALA A 62 -18.86 25.45 15.89
CA ALA A 62 -19.76 26.15 16.79
C ALA A 62 -19.90 25.43 18.14
N ILE A 63 -20.02 24.09 18.12
CA ILE A 63 -20.06 23.25 19.34
C ILE A 63 -18.74 23.36 20.14
N VAL A 64 -17.60 23.31 19.47
CA VAL A 64 -16.30 23.44 20.14
C VAL A 64 -16.13 24.84 20.75
N ARG A 65 -16.58 25.89 20.05
CA ARG A 65 -16.52 27.27 20.54
C ARG A 65 -17.47 27.51 21.70
N SER A 66 -18.69 26.98 21.68
CA SER A 66 -19.63 27.11 22.79
C SER A 66 -19.13 26.39 24.04
N ASN A 67 -18.56 25.19 23.89
CA ASN A 67 -17.92 24.46 24.99
C ASN A 67 -16.68 25.17 25.55
N ARG A 68 -15.94 25.92 24.72
CA ARG A 68 -14.76 26.70 25.16
C ARG A 68 -15.15 28.01 25.86
N HIS A 69 -16.35 28.52 25.63
CA HIS A 69 -16.90 29.72 26.28
C HIS A 69 -17.97 29.42 27.34
N GLY A 70 -18.13 28.15 27.75
CA GLY A 70 -19.04 27.74 28.82
C GLY A 70 -18.59 28.22 30.19
N LEU A 71 -19.13 29.37 30.60
CA LEU A 71 -19.66 29.62 31.95
C LEU A 71 -21.05 28.99 32.06
#